data_AF-A0A8K0Y6B6-F1
#
_entry.id   AF-A0A8K0Y6B6-F1
#
_cell.length_a   1.000
_cell.length_b   1.000
_cell.length_c   1.000
_cell.angle_alpha   90.00
_cell.angle_beta   90.00
_cell.angle_gamma   90.00
#
_symmetry.space_group_name_H-M   'P 1'
#
loop_
_entity.id
_entity.type
_entity.pdbx_description
1 polymer ?
#
loop_
_entity_poly.entity_id
_entity_poly.type
_entity_poly.pdbx_seq_one_letter_code
_entity_poly.pdbx_strand_id
1 'polypeptide(L)'
;MDDELIEHVLHLIDAKKGDNGRLSYILSMLQEDRPLYISDRKYLESLISMYAEPSKRKVVQQQSVEELKTELTQVKQRLERYEKRGYKKAIGRKSVFFFVTFFFGWHAIIQLLAGTDLINNQNINPYLLPIYQLKLVIPSQVTTIMGQYGLSLEQIVVFAWSLMMLTWIILGFVYLVKFMRSRYNPALQQT
;
A
#
# COMPACT_ATOMS: atom_id res chain seq x y z
N MET A 1 59.84 1.25 -10.75
CA MET A 1 58.41 1.52 -10.52
C MET A 1 57.93 2.68 -11.38
N ASP A 2 58.84 3.46 -11.96
CA ASP A 2 58.54 4.62 -12.80
C ASP A 2 58.13 4.26 -14.24
N ASP A 3 58.55 3.10 -14.77
CA ASP A 3 58.19 2.65 -16.13
C ASP A 3 56.67 2.50 -16.35
N GLU A 4 55.96 1.95 -15.37
CA GLU A 4 54.49 1.81 -15.42
C GLU A 4 53.80 3.19 -15.37
N LEU A 5 54.34 4.15 -14.61
CA LEU A 5 53.82 5.51 -14.56
C LEU A 5 54.07 6.27 -15.86
N ILE A 6 55.24 6.06 -16.49
CA ILE A 6 55.58 6.62 -17.80
C ILE A 6 54.58 6.15 -18.86
N GLU A 7 54.24 4.85 -18.87
CA GLU A 7 53.24 4.29 -19.79
C GLU A 7 51.85 4.91 -19.57
N HIS A 8 51.42 5.07 -18.31
CA HIS A 8 50.15 5.73 -17.98
C HIS A 8 50.12 7.20 -18.42
N VAL A 9 51.22 7.95 -18.26
CA VAL A 9 51.31 9.36 -18.70
C VAL A 9 51.25 9.44 -20.22
N LEU A 10 51.96 8.57 -20.94
CA LEU A 10 51.90 8.49 -22.41
C LEU A 10 50.47 8.22 -22.88
N HIS A 11 49.78 7.25 -22.27
CA HIS A 11 48.39 6.95 -22.59
C HIS A 11 47.44 8.14 -22.30
N LEU A 12 47.68 8.90 -21.23
CA LEU A 12 46.90 10.12 -20.94
C LEU A 12 47.14 11.24 -21.97
N ILE A 13 48.37 11.39 -22.45
CA ILE A 13 48.74 12.34 -23.51
C ILE A 13 48.07 11.95 -24.83
N ASP A 14 48.17 10.68 -25.24
CA ASP A 14 47.59 10.16 -26.48
C ASP A 14 46.05 10.26 -26.46
N ALA A 15 45.43 9.97 -25.32
CA ALA A 15 43.99 10.11 -25.13
C ALA A 15 43.52 11.57 -24.99
N LYS A 16 44.44 12.54 -25.02
CA LYS A 16 44.20 13.98 -24.78
C LYS A 16 43.42 14.23 -23.48
N LYS A 17 43.74 13.47 -22.42
CA LYS A 17 43.08 13.52 -21.10
C LYS A 17 43.96 14.24 -20.09
N GLY A 18 43.89 15.57 -20.09
CA GLY A 18 44.61 16.45 -19.17
C GLY A 18 45.19 17.67 -19.88
N ASP A 19 46.08 18.37 -19.18
CA ASP A 19 46.85 19.47 -19.72
C ASP A 19 48.13 18.89 -20.35
N ASN A 20 48.18 18.94 -21.69
CA ASN A 20 49.28 18.35 -22.46
C ASN A 20 50.64 18.96 -22.12
N GLY A 21 50.70 20.28 -21.85
CA GLY A 21 51.95 20.94 -21.46
C GLY A 21 52.44 20.43 -20.10
N ARG A 22 51.52 20.28 -19.15
CA ARG A 22 51.82 19.77 -17.81
C ARG A 22 52.17 18.28 -17.81
N LEU A 23 51.48 17.46 -18.59
CA LEU A 23 51.77 16.03 -18.73
C LEU A 23 53.11 15.79 -19.43
N SER A 24 53.45 16.59 -20.46
CA SER A 24 54.75 16.52 -21.13
C SER A 24 55.90 16.87 -20.17
N TYR A 25 55.68 17.88 -19.31
CA TYR A 25 56.64 18.22 -18.25
C TYR A 25 56.81 17.08 -17.24
N ILE A 26 55.71 16.49 -16.76
CA ILE A 26 55.72 15.34 -15.85
C ILE A 26 56.45 14.15 -16.48
N LEU A 27 56.22 13.87 -17.77
CA LEU A 27 56.89 12.81 -18.52
C LEU A 27 58.41 13.04 -18.57
N SER A 28 58.85 14.26 -18.88
CA SER A 28 60.29 14.59 -18.88
C SER A 28 60.92 14.43 -17.50
N MET A 29 60.22 14.81 -16.43
CA MET A 29 60.68 14.65 -15.06
C MET A 29 60.79 13.17 -14.65
N LEU A 30 59.84 12.34 -15.07
CA LEU A 30 59.87 10.89 -14.83
C LEU A 30 60.98 10.20 -15.64
N GLN A 31 61.23 10.62 -16.88
CA GLN A 31 62.31 10.07 -17.72
C GLN A 31 63.71 10.44 -17.23
N GLU A 32 63.85 11.58 -16.55
CA GLU A 32 65.12 12.05 -15.98
C GLU A 32 65.32 11.59 -14.52
N ASP A 33 64.50 10.65 -14.02
CA ASP A 33 64.49 10.14 -12.63
C ASP A 33 64.45 11.27 -11.58
N ARG A 34 63.78 12.39 -11.91
CA ARG A 34 63.63 13.54 -11.01
C ARG A 34 62.37 13.42 -10.15
N PRO A 35 62.41 13.84 -8.88
CA PRO A 35 61.25 13.82 -8.02
C PRO A 35 60.18 14.81 -8.52
N LEU A 36 58.96 14.30 -8.72
CA LEU A 36 57.80 15.13 -9.05
C LEU A 36 57.41 16.04 -7.88
N TYR A 37 56.99 17.26 -8.20
CA TYR A 37 56.33 18.14 -7.23
C TYR A 37 55.05 17.50 -6.68
N ILE A 38 54.73 17.79 -5.42
CA ILE A 38 53.52 17.27 -4.74
C ILE A 38 52.24 17.63 -5.51
N SER A 39 52.20 18.83 -6.11
CA SER A 39 51.10 19.28 -6.97
C SER A 39 50.93 18.44 -8.22
N ASP A 40 52.04 18.01 -8.83
CA ASP A 40 52.06 17.22 -10.06
C ASP A 40 51.76 15.75 -9.79
N ARG A 41 52.22 15.22 -8.65
CA ARG A 41 51.85 13.89 -8.17
C ARG A 41 50.35 13.76 -7.92
N LYS A 42 49.77 14.73 -7.17
CA LYS A 42 48.32 14.77 -6.92
C LYS A 42 47.53 14.91 -8.22
N TYR A 43 48.04 15.71 -9.15
CA TYR A 43 47.44 15.88 -10.46
C TYR A 43 47.41 14.54 -11.23
N LEU A 44 48.53 13.82 -11.29
CA LEU A 44 48.62 12.52 -11.96
C LEU A 44 47.73 11.46 -11.31
N GLU A 45 47.73 11.35 -9.98
CA GLU A 45 46.86 10.42 -9.23
C GLU A 45 45.36 10.69 -9.50
N SER A 46 44.96 11.97 -9.59
CA SER A 46 43.58 12.33 -9.90
C SER A 46 43.16 11.94 -11.32
N LEU A 47 44.08 12.03 -12.29
CA LEU A 47 43.80 11.63 -13.67
C LEU A 47 43.77 10.11 -13.80
N ILE A 48 44.71 9.39 -13.19
CA ILE A 48 44.74 7.93 -13.22
C ILE A 48 43.48 7.36 -12.56
N SER A 49 43.07 7.87 -11.39
CA SER A 49 41.84 7.42 -10.72
C SER A 49 40.55 7.73 -11.50
N MET A 50 40.55 8.76 -12.33
CA MET A 50 39.39 9.13 -13.15
C MET A 50 39.30 8.33 -14.45
N TYR A 51 40.44 8.05 -15.09
CA TYR A 51 40.49 7.50 -16.45
C TYR A 51 40.94 6.03 -16.52
N ALA A 52 41.66 5.49 -15.53
CA ALA A 52 42.07 4.09 -15.47
C ALA A 52 41.01 3.17 -14.81
N GLU A 53 40.08 3.73 -14.03
CA GLU A 53 39.02 3.00 -13.30
C GLU A 53 37.59 2.95 -13.95
N PRO A 54 37.32 3.28 -15.22
CA PRO A 54 35.95 3.25 -15.75
C PRO A 54 35.40 1.84 -16.02
N SER A 55 36.24 0.79 -15.98
CA SER A 55 35.84 -0.59 -16.31
C SER A 55 35.18 -1.33 -15.13
N LYS A 56 35.67 -1.16 -13.90
CA LYS A 56 35.14 -1.90 -12.72
C LYS A 56 33.84 -1.31 -12.17
N ARG A 57 33.65 0.01 -12.23
CA ARG A 57 32.45 0.67 -11.67
C ARG A 57 31.17 0.41 -12.49
N LYS A 58 31.26 0.28 -13.82
CA LYS A 58 30.07 0.03 -14.66
C LYS A 58 29.47 -1.36 -14.45
N VAL A 59 30.31 -2.39 -14.26
CA VAL A 59 29.85 -3.78 -14.08
C VAL A 59 29.14 -3.98 -12.74
N VAL A 60 29.69 -3.43 -11.64
CA VAL A 60 29.08 -3.51 -10.30
C VAL A 60 27.78 -2.70 -10.21
N GLN A 61 27.72 -1.56 -10.91
CA GLN A 61 26.52 -0.72 -10.92
C GLN A 61 25.41 -1.29 -11.82
N GLN A 62 25.75 -1.98 -12.91
CA GLN A 62 24.77 -2.69 -13.72
C GLN A 62 24.17 -3.89 -12.97
N GLN A 63 25.02 -4.71 -12.36
CA GLN A 63 24.58 -5.87 -11.57
C GLN A 63 23.63 -5.48 -10.43
N SER A 64 23.94 -4.41 -9.69
CA SER A 64 23.04 -3.93 -8.63
C SER A 64 21.73 -3.36 -9.18
N VAL A 65 21.74 -2.66 -10.32
CA VAL A 65 20.51 -2.16 -10.95
C VAL A 65 19.64 -3.29 -11.48
N GLU A 66 20.23 -4.36 -12.00
CA GLU A 66 19.52 -5.56 -12.43
C GLU A 66 18.91 -6.31 -11.24
N GLU A 67 19.65 -6.49 -10.15
CA GLU A 67 19.14 -7.09 -8.91
C GLU A 67 17.96 -6.27 -8.34
N LEU A 68 18.10 -4.94 -8.23
CA LEU A 68 17.03 -4.06 -7.76
C LEU A 68 15.77 -4.14 -8.65
N LYS A 69 15.93 -4.24 -9.97
CA LYS A 69 14.78 -4.40 -10.89
C LYS A 69 14.06 -5.71 -10.63
N THR A 70 14.80 -6.80 -10.40
CA THR A 70 14.19 -8.10 -10.10
C THR A 70 13.45 -8.09 -8.76
N GLU A 71 14.02 -7.50 -7.71
CA GLU A 71 13.35 -7.33 -6.42
C GLU A 71 12.09 -6.48 -6.55
N LEU A 72 12.14 -5.37 -7.29
CA LEU A 72 10.98 -4.51 -7.52
C LEU A 72 9.84 -5.29 -8.19
N THR A 73 10.14 -6.08 -9.22
CA THR A 73 9.13 -6.94 -9.87
C THR A 73 8.59 -8.00 -8.92
N GLN A 74 9.42 -8.58 -8.05
CA GLN A 74 9.00 -9.57 -7.07
C GLN A 74 8.07 -8.95 -6.00
N VAL A 75 8.41 -7.75 -5.50
CA VAL A 75 7.59 -7.00 -4.54
C VAL A 75 6.25 -6.62 -5.15
N LYS A 76 6.24 -6.11 -6.39
CA LYS A 76 5.01 -5.79 -7.12
C LYS A 76 4.11 -7.02 -7.25
N GLN A 77 4.68 -8.17 -7.61
CA GLN A 77 3.94 -9.42 -7.74
C GLN A 77 3.40 -9.93 -6.38
N ARG A 78 4.15 -9.74 -5.28
CA ARG A 78 3.66 -10.05 -3.92
C ARG A 78 2.50 -9.14 -3.55
N LEU A 79 2.60 -7.84 -3.86
CA LEU A 79 1.55 -6.87 -3.57
C LEU A 79 0.24 -7.23 -4.28
N GLU A 80 0.29 -7.56 -5.58
CA GLU A 80 -0.90 -8.01 -6.32
C GLU A 80 -1.52 -9.29 -5.73
N ARG A 81 -0.70 -10.22 -5.21
CA ARG A 81 -1.22 -11.42 -4.54
C ARG A 81 -1.95 -11.06 -3.24
N TYR A 82 -1.43 -10.10 -2.47
CA TYR A 82 -2.10 -9.64 -1.25
C TYR A 82 -3.38 -8.88 -1.57
N GLU A 83 -3.38 -8.02 -2.59
CA GLU A 83 -4.58 -7.29 -3.04
C GLU A 83 -5.68 -8.25 -3.50
N LYS A 84 -5.35 -9.22 -4.36
CA LYS A 84 -6.31 -10.24 -4.84
C LYS A 84 -6.86 -11.11 -3.71
N ARG A 85 -6.07 -11.43 -2.68
CA ARG A 85 -6.50 -12.24 -1.53
C ARG A 85 -7.31 -11.43 -0.50
N GLY A 86 -6.95 -10.17 -0.27
CA GLY A 86 -7.60 -9.30 0.72
C GLY A 86 -8.97 -8.78 0.26
N TYR A 87 -9.10 -8.37 -1.00
CA TYR A 87 -10.30 -7.68 -1.46
C TYR A 87 -11.43 -8.63 -1.90
N LYS A 88 -11.11 -9.73 -2.59
CA LYS A 88 -12.15 -10.59 -3.22
C LYS A 88 -12.83 -11.60 -2.29
N LYS A 89 -12.20 -12.04 -1.20
CA LYS A 89 -12.63 -13.29 -0.54
C LYS A 89 -13.53 -13.12 0.70
N ALA A 90 -13.52 -11.97 1.38
CA ALA A 90 -14.21 -11.82 2.67
C ALA A 90 -15.32 -10.76 2.70
N ILE A 91 -15.22 -9.70 1.90
CA ILE A 91 -16.06 -8.50 2.08
C ILE A 91 -17.32 -8.58 1.21
N GLY A 92 -17.23 -9.01 -0.05
CA GLY A 92 -18.35 -8.92 -1.01
C GLY A 92 -19.65 -9.59 -0.55
N ARG A 93 -19.63 -10.88 -0.18
CA ARG A 93 -20.88 -11.60 0.15
C ARG A 93 -21.50 -11.15 1.48
N LYS A 94 -20.67 -10.94 2.51
CA LYS A 94 -21.14 -10.53 3.85
C LYS A 94 -21.59 -9.07 3.89
N SER A 95 -20.94 -8.19 3.13
CA SER A 95 -21.37 -6.80 2.99
C SER A 95 -22.69 -6.69 2.25
N VAL A 96 -22.95 -7.52 1.22
CA VAL A 96 -24.28 -7.53 0.57
C VAL A 96 -25.38 -7.86 1.57
N PHE A 97 -25.21 -8.86 2.43
CA PHE A 97 -26.18 -9.14 3.51
C PHE A 97 -26.32 -7.97 4.47
N PHE A 98 -25.23 -7.31 4.85
CA PHE A 98 -25.26 -6.11 5.69
C PHE A 98 -26.07 -4.96 5.04
N PHE A 99 -25.85 -4.69 3.75
CA PHE A 99 -26.60 -3.64 3.05
C PHE A 99 -28.07 -3.98 2.91
N VAL A 100 -28.41 -5.25 2.61
CA VAL A 100 -29.80 -5.70 2.55
C VAL A 100 -30.46 -5.54 3.92
N THR A 101 -29.85 -6.00 5.00
CA THR A 101 -30.47 -5.92 6.31
C THR A 101 -30.54 -4.49 6.84
N PHE A 102 -29.53 -3.65 6.56
CA PHE A 102 -29.54 -2.22 6.88
C PHE A 102 -30.63 -1.47 6.12
N PHE A 103 -30.83 -1.77 4.83
CA PHE A 103 -31.88 -1.17 4.02
C PHE A 103 -33.27 -1.44 4.59
N PHE A 104 -33.58 -2.70 4.91
CA PHE A 104 -34.89 -3.07 5.48
C PHE A 104 -35.12 -2.45 6.87
N GLY A 105 -34.09 -2.39 7.71
CA GLY A 105 -34.21 -1.80 9.04
C GLY A 105 -34.34 -0.28 9.03
N TRP A 106 -33.57 0.41 8.19
CA TRP A 106 -33.69 1.86 8.01
C TRP A 106 -35.09 2.23 7.52
N HIS A 107 -35.65 1.45 6.59
CA HIS A 107 -37.03 1.63 6.15
C HIS A 107 -38.06 1.40 7.26
N ALA A 108 -37.90 0.36 8.08
CA ALA A 108 -38.81 0.09 9.19
C ALA A 108 -38.77 1.22 10.24
N ILE A 109 -37.59 1.80 10.48
CA ILE A 109 -37.41 2.97 11.34
C ILE A 109 -38.10 4.20 10.75
N ILE A 110 -37.92 4.49 9.46
CA ILE A 110 -38.59 5.61 8.80
C ILE A 110 -40.11 5.46 8.90
N GLN A 111 -40.65 4.25 8.72
CA GLN A 111 -42.09 4.01 8.79
C GLN A 111 -42.63 4.17 10.22
N LEU A 112 -41.89 3.71 11.23
CA LEU A 112 -42.22 3.93 12.64
C LEU A 112 -42.16 5.42 13.02
N LEU A 113 -41.15 6.15 12.54
CA LEU A 113 -40.97 7.60 12.72
C LEU A 113 -41.93 8.45 11.88
N ALA A 114 -42.54 7.91 10.83
CA ALA A 114 -43.60 8.57 10.08
C ALA A 114 -44.93 8.55 10.82
N GLY A 115 -45.11 7.61 11.77
CA GLY A 115 -46.24 7.55 12.69
C GLY A 115 -46.15 8.55 13.85
N THR A 116 -44.98 9.13 14.07
CA THR A 116 -44.80 10.32 14.90
C THR A 116 -44.68 11.53 13.95
N ASP A 117 -45.25 12.70 14.27
CA ASP A 117 -45.35 13.85 13.36
C ASP A 117 -44.01 14.48 12.89
N LEU A 118 -42.90 13.78 13.03
CA LEU A 118 -41.54 14.24 12.75
C LEU A 118 -41.15 14.13 11.26
N ILE A 119 -41.78 13.26 10.47
CA ILE A 119 -41.42 13.04 9.05
C ILE A 119 -42.67 12.87 8.18
N ASN A 120 -42.99 13.90 7.37
CA ASN A 120 -44.13 13.87 6.44
C ASN A 120 -43.83 13.02 5.19
N ASN A 121 -44.28 11.76 5.19
CA ASN A 121 -44.00 10.77 4.12
C ASN A 121 -45.18 10.54 3.15
N GLN A 122 -46.06 11.53 2.94
CA GLN A 122 -47.26 11.38 2.10
C GLN A 122 -47.00 11.07 0.60
N ASN A 123 -45.76 11.18 0.10
CA ASN A 123 -45.42 10.98 -1.32
C ASN A 123 -44.74 9.65 -1.65
N ILE A 124 -44.50 8.77 -0.68
CA ILE A 124 -43.79 7.50 -0.93
C ILE A 124 -44.80 6.41 -1.31
N ASN A 125 -44.68 5.86 -2.51
CA ASN A 125 -45.57 4.79 -2.99
C ASN A 125 -45.44 3.55 -2.06
N PRO A 126 -46.53 3.12 -1.38
CA PRO A 126 -46.49 2.05 -0.39
C PRO A 126 -46.11 0.68 -0.97
N TYR A 127 -46.26 0.48 -2.29
CA TYR A 127 -45.92 -0.77 -2.96
C TYR A 127 -44.42 -0.92 -3.25
N LEU A 128 -43.65 0.18 -3.18
CA LEU A 128 -42.18 0.14 -3.25
C LEU A 128 -41.56 -0.37 -1.93
N LEU A 129 -42.36 -0.56 -0.89
CA LEU A 129 -41.88 -0.92 0.43
C LEU A 129 -41.71 -2.44 0.57
N PRO A 130 -40.51 -2.94 0.92
CA PRO A 130 -40.28 -4.36 1.15
C PRO A 130 -41.13 -4.94 2.29
N ILE A 131 -41.53 -4.10 3.25
CA ILE A 131 -42.38 -4.45 4.39
C ILE A 131 -43.78 -4.87 3.93
N TYR A 132 -44.31 -4.23 2.87
CA TYR A 132 -45.58 -4.61 2.28
C TYR A 132 -45.50 -6.00 1.61
N GLN A 133 -44.39 -6.27 0.92
CA GLN A 133 -44.12 -7.59 0.33
C GLN A 133 -43.99 -8.68 1.40
N LEU A 134 -43.37 -8.38 2.53
CA LEU A 134 -43.30 -9.28 3.69
C LEU A 134 -44.69 -9.64 4.23
N LYS A 135 -45.61 -8.66 4.32
CA LYS A 135 -46.98 -8.90 4.79
C LYS A 135 -47.76 -9.89 3.92
N LEU A 136 -47.45 -9.98 2.62
CA LEU A 136 -48.06 -10.93 1.69
C LEU A 136 -47.48 -12.35 1.80
N VAL A 137 -46.23 -12.48 2.23
CA VAL A 137 -45.51 -13.77 2.30
C VAL A 137 -45.62 -14.40 3.68
N ILE A 138 -45.93 -13.63 4.73
CA ILE A 138 -46.01 -14.12 6.10
C ILE A 138 -47.28 -15.00 6.30
N PRO A 139 -47.14 -16.23 6.84
CA PRO A 139 -48.28 -17.11 7.13
C PRO A 139 -49.27 -16.48 8.11
N SER A 140 -50.57 -16.75 7.89
CA SER A 140 -51.67 -16.23 8.73
C SER A 140 -51.52 -16.55 10.22
N GLN A 141 -50.96 -17.72 10.57
CA GLN A 141 -50.69 -18.14 11.94
C GLN A 141 -49.81 -17.12 12.71
N VAL A 142 -48.81 -16.57 12.03
CA VAL A 142 -47.90 -15.58 12.60
C VAL A 142 -48.63 -14.26 12.83
N THR A 143 -49.52 -13.87 11.91
CA THR A 143 -50.31 -12.64 12.06
C THR A 143 -51.29 -12.70 13.23
N THR A 144 -51.85 -13.89 13.53
CA THR A 144 -52.73 -14.10 14.70
C THR A 144 -51.97 -13.95 16.02
N ILE A 145 -50.75 -14.50 16.10
CA ILE A 145 -49.88 -14.37 17.27
C ILE A 145 -49.47 -12.91 17.48
N MET A 146 -49.11 -12.19 16.40
CA MET A 146 -48.78 -10.76 16.46
C MET A 146 -49.95 -9.94 17.02
N GLY A 147 -51.17 -10.22 16.58
CA GLY A 147 -52.39 -9.58 17.08
C GLY A 147 -52.65 -9.83 18.57
N GLN A 148 -52.33 -11.03 19.07
CA GLN A 148 -52.50 -11.38 20.49
C GLN A 148 -51.58 -10.56 21.42
N TYR A 149 -50.40 -10.18 20.96
CA TYR A 149 -49.44 -9.38 21.73
C TYR A 149 -49.54 -7.87 21.46
N GLY A 150 -50.47 -7.43 20.61
CA GLY A 150 -50.61 -6.02 20.23
C GLY A 150 -49.41 -5.44 19.49
N LEU A 151 -48.55 -6.30 18.92
CA LEU A 151 -47.31 -5.88 18.25
C LEU A 151 -47.56 -5.69 16.76
N SER A 152 -47.18 -4.52 16.23
CA SER A 152 -47.19 -4.30 14.79
C SER A 152 -46.02 -5.01 14.12
N LEU A 153 -46.21 -5.42 12.87
CA LEU A 153 -45.15 -6.04 12.06
C LEU A 153 -43.92 -5.12 11.96
N GLU A 154 -44.13 -3.81 11.89
CA GLU A 154 -43.08 -2.79 11.87
C GLU A 154 -42.25 -2.81 13.16
N GLN A 155 -42.90 -2.87 14.32
CA GLN A 155 -42.20 -2.95 15.62
C GLN A 155 -41.36 -4.23 15.73
N ILE A 156 -41.87 -5.36 15.25
CA ILE A 156 -41.14 -6.64 15.27
C ILE A 156 -39.92 -6.58 14.36
N VAL A 157 -40.06 -6.00 13.16
CA VAL A 157 -38.94 -5.82 12.22
C VAL A 157 -37.89 -4.88 12.81
N VAL A 158 -38.30 -3.76 13.42
CA VAL A 158 -37.38 -2.83 14.10
C VAL A 158 -36.67 -3.51 15.27
N PHE A 159 -37.38 -4.30 16.07
CA PHE A 159 -36.80 -5.02 17.20
C PHE A 159 -35.77 -6.06 16.74
N ALA A 160 -36.13 -6.88 15.75
CA ALA A 160 -35.23 -7.86 15.15
C ALA A 160 -33.99 -7.19 14.52
N TRP A 161 -34.20 -6.07 13.83
CA TRP A 161 -33.10 -5.29 13.24
C TRP A 161 -32.20 -4.67 14.30
N SER A 162 -32.76 -4.10 15.37
CA SER A 162 -32.01 -3.52 16.49
C SER A 162 -31.14 -4.56 17.19
N LEU A 163 -31.72 -5.74 17.46
CA LEU A 163 -31.01 -6.86 18.08
C LEU A 163 -29.87 -7.35 17.17
N MET A 164 -30.12 -7.44 15.86
CA MET A 164 -29.08 -7.74 14.89
C MET A 164 -28.01 -6.64 14.84
N MET A 165 -28.34 -5.34 14.81
CA MET A 165 -27.35 -4.26 14.84
C MET A 165 -26.45 -4.30 16.09
N LEU A 166 -27.03 -4.60 17.26
CA LEU A 166 -26.26 -4.83 18.48
C LEU A 166 -25.25 -5.97 18.32
N THR A 167 -25.63 -7.09 17.72
CA THR A 167 -24.69 -8.19 17.46
C THR A 167 -23.55 -7.77 16.53
N TRP A 168 -23.82 -6.94 15.53
CA TRP A 168 -22.79 -6.42 14.62
C TRP A 168 -21.84 -5.44 15.30
N ILE A 169 -22.33 -4.58 16.20
CA ILE A 169 -21.50 -3.67 17.00
C ILE A 169 -20.54 -4.47 17.89
N ILE A 170 -21.05 -5.50 18.57
CA ILE A 170 -20.23 -6.38 19.42
C ILE A 170 -19.19 -7.11 18.59
N LEU A 171 -19.57 -7.66 17.44
CA LEU A 171 -18.63 -8.34 16.54
C LEU A 171 -17.55 -7.39 16.03
N GLY A 172 -17.96 -6.18 15.60
CA GLY A 172 -17.05 -5.13 15.15
C GLY A 172 -16.03 -4.75 16.22
N PHE A 173 -16.48 -4.62 17.48
CA PHE A 173 -15.60 -4.37 18.62
C PHE A 173 -14.60 -5.50 18.86
N VAL A 174 -15.03 -6.77 18.81
CA VAL A 174 -14.13 -7.93 18.94
C VAL A 174 -13.07 -7.94 17.84
N TYR A 175 -13.46 -7.66 16.59
CA TYR A 175 -12.50 -7.55 15.47
C TYR A 175 -11.55 -6.37 15.64
N LEU A 176 -12.01 -5.23 16.14
CA LEU A 176 -11.19 -4.07 16.43
C LEU A 176 -10.12 -4.39 17.49
N VAL A 177 -10.49 -5.05 18.58
CA VAL A 177 -9.57 -5.48 19.63
C VAL A 177 -8.54 -6.48 19.07
N LYS A 178 -9.00 -7.45 18.26
CA LYS A 178 -8.11 -8.41 17.59
C LYS A 178 -7.14 -7.72 16.63
N PHE A 179 -7.60 -6.70 15.92
CA PHE A 179 -6.77 -5.89 15.02
C PHE A 179 -5.71 -5.09 15.78
N MET A 180 -6.09 -4.43 16.88
CA MET A 180 -5.13 -3.72 17.75
C MET A 180 -4.08 -4.67 18.33
N ARG A 181 -4.51 -5.83 18.83
CA ARG A 181 -3.60 -6.87 19.35
C ARG A 181 -2.65 -7.40 18.28
N SER A 182 -3.10 -7.52 17.03
CA SER A 182 -2.26 -7.96 15.89
C SER A 182 -1.20 -6.93 15.49
N ARG A 183 -1.40 -5.64 15.80
CA ARG A 183 -0.44 -4.56 15.52
C ARG A 183 0.48 -4.25 16.70
N TYR A 184 0.11 -4.69 17.90
CA TYR A 184 0.94 -4.60 19.09
C TYR A 184 2.02 -5.69 19.04
N ASN A 185 3.17 -5.36 18.43
CA ASN A 185 4.36 -6.22 18.45
C ASN A 185 5.34 -5.67 19.50
N PRO A 186 5.48 -6.31 20.69
CA PRO A 186 6.36 -5.80 21.75
C PRO A 186 7.86 -5.85 21.42
N ALA A 187 8.24 -6.44 20.28
CA ALA A 187 9.63 -6.58 19.85
C ALA A 187 10.31 -5.29 19.34
N LEU A 188 9.60 -4.16 19.24
CA LEU A 188 10.14 -2.87 18.76
C LEU A 188 10.46 -1.86 19.88
N GLN A 189 10.34 -2.25 21.15
CA GLN A 189 10.63 -1.38 22.31
C GLN A 189 11.96 -1.70 23.02
N GLN A 190 12.78 -2.58 22.45
CA GLN A 190 14.11 -2.90 22.96
C GLN A 190 15.17 -2.61 21.88
N THR A 191 15.35 -1.34 21.55
CA THR A 191 16.55 -0.80 20.89
C THR A 191 16.76 0.63 21.36
#